data_AF-A0A4R3S8W0-F1
#
_entry.id   AF-A0A4R3S8W0-F1
#
_cell.length_a   1.000
_cell.length_b   1.000
_cell.length_c   1.000
_cell.angle_alpha   90.00
_cell.angle_beta   90.00
_cell.angle_gamma   90.00
#
_symmetry.space_group_name_H-M   'P 1'
#
loop_
_entity.id
_entity.type
_entity.pdbx_description
1 polymer ?
#
loop_
_entity_poly.entity_id
_entity_poly.type
_entity_poly.pdbx_seq_one_letter_code
_entity_poly.pdbx_strand_id
1 'polypeptide(L)'
;MKYIQYDRSTFLTSDDVADAVIEYAAALAGGSRADAIAVPTVAEDGTMTTTKILIGPSSEIVVADADEDELEVENGEFVERLRAAARTFDHPETIHADTRSDLTGDGPVA
;
A
#
# COMPACT_ATOMS: atom_id res chain seq x y z
N MET A 1 4.95 11.17 2.17
CA MET A 1 4.44 10.91 0.80
C MET A 1 5.23 9.75 0.18
N LYS A 2 4.57 8.93 -0.65
CA LYS A 2 5.18 7.75 -1.29
C LYS A 2 4.81 7.63 -2.77
N TYR A 3 5.72 7.07 -3.55
CA TYR A 3 5.47 6.63 -4.92
C TYR A 3 5.00 5.17 -4.93
N ILE A 4 3.90 4.90 -5.62
CA ILE A 4 3.47 3.55 -6.01
C ILE A 4 3.84 3.35 -7.48
N GLN A 5 4.62 2.31 -7.77
CA GLN A 5 4.85 1.85 -9.13
C GLN A 5 4.02 0.58 -9.41
N TYR A 6 3.30 0.62 -10.53
CA TYR A 6 2.48 -0.48 -11.03
C TYR A 6 2.67 -0.61 -12.55
N ASP A 7 3.26 -1.71 -13.01
CA ASP A 7 3.70 -1.88 -14.40
C ASP A 7 4.58 -0.69 -14.86
N ARG A 8 4.11 0.10 -15.85
CA ARG A 8 4.81 1.28 -16.38
C ARG A 8 4.30 2.60 -15.82
N SER A 9 3.43 2.55 -14.82
CA SER A 9 2.82 3.72 -14.22
C SER A 9 3.40 3.98 -12.84
N THR A 10 3.60 5.25 -12.53
CA THR A 10 4.03 5.73 -11.20
C THR A 10 3.02 6.76 -10.71
N PHE A 11 2.62 6.64 -9.46
CA PHE A 11 1.64 7.53 -8.83
C PHE A 11 2.18 8.03 -7.50
N LEU A 12 1.95 9.30 -7.18
CA LEU A 12 2.26 9.88 -5.88
C LEU A 12 1.02 9.83 -4.97
N THR A 13 1.19 9.44 -3.71
CA THR A 13 0.11 9.38 -2.72
C THR A 13 0.63 9.58 -1.29
N SER A 14 -0.28 9.69 -0.33
CA SER A 14 0.05 9.79 1.10
C SER A 14 0.58 8.47 1.64
N ASP A 15 1.31 8.53 2.76
CA ASP A 15 2.03 7.36 3.27
C ASP A 15 1.08 6.25 3.71
N ASP A 16 0.00 6.64 4.39
CA ASP A 16 -1.06 5.77 4.86
C ASP A 16 -1.77 5.04 3.71
N VAL A 17 -1.98 5.71 2.58
CA VAL A 17 -2.61 5.15 1.38
C VAL A 17 -1.67 4.15 0.72
N ALA A 18 -0.39 4.49 0.56
CA ALA A 18 0.58 3.58 -0.05
C ALA A 18 0.73 2.29 0.78
N ASP A 19 0.83 2.42 2.11
CA ASP A 19 0.92 1.29 3.02
C ASP A 19 -0.35 0.43 2.98
N ALA A 20 -1.54 1.04 2.99
CA ALA A 20 -2.80 0.30 2.86
C ALA A 20 -2.92 -0.44 1.52
N VAL A 21 -2.41 0.13 0.41
CA VAL A 21 -2.45 -0.51 -0.92
C VAL A 21 -1.55 -1.73 -0.98
N ILE A 22 -0.32 -1.65 -0.47
CA ILE A 22 0.59 -2.81 -0.49
C ILE A 22 0.14 -3.90 0.49
N GLU A 23 -0.42 -3.54 1.65
CA GLU A 23 -1.09 -4.45 2.59
C GLU A 23 -2.26 -5.20 1.90
N TYR A 24 -3.11 -4.46 1.18
CA TYR A 24 -4.24 -5.03 0.46
C TYR A 24 -3.82 -5.99 -0.66
N ALA A 25 -2.78 -5.64 -1.42
CA ALA A 25 -2.27 -6.47 -2.49
C ALA A 25 -1.74 -7.82 -1.98
N ALA A 26 -1.05 -7.83 -0.84
CA ALA A 26 -0.60 -9.07 -0.21
C ALA A 26 -1.77 -9.96 0.22
N ALA A 27 -2.82 -9.37 0.80
CA ALA A 27 -4.02 -10.10 1.20
C ALA A 27 -4.76 -10.74 0.00
N LEU A 28 -4.74 -10.08 -1.17
CA LEU A 28 -5.29 -10.64 -2.41
C LEU A 28 -4.45 -11.79 -2.98
N ALA A 29 -3.12 -11.72 -2.87
CA ALA A 29 -2.18 -12.68 -3.46
C ALA A 29 -2.43 -14.12 -3.00
N GLY A 30 -2.81 -14.30 -1.73
CA GLY A 30 -3.14 -15.63 -1.21
C GLY A 30 -4.42 -16.25 -1.81
N GLY A 31 -5.38 -15.43 -2.25
CA GLY A 31 -6.72 -15.90 -2.64
C GLY A 31 -6.92 -16.24 -4.11
N SER A 32 -5.92 -16.08 -5.00
CA SER A 32 -6.14 -16.04 -6.47
C SER A 32 -7.25 -15.06 -6.89
N ARG A 33 -7.31 -13.90 -6.22
CA ARG A 33 -8.33 -12.86 -6.43
C ARG A 33 -7.75 -11.67 -7.18
N ALA A 34 -8.62 -10.96 -7.89
CA ALA A 34 -8.33 -9.65 -8.42
C ALA A 34 -9.39 -8.65 -7.95
N ASP A 35 -8.98 -7.42 -7.70
CA ASP A 35 -9.88 -6.32 -7.35
C ASP A 35 -9.44 -5.01 -7.99
N ALA A 36 -10.41 -4.16 -8.33
CA ALA A 36 -10.19 -2.84 -8.89
C ALA A 36 -10.42 -1.79 -7.80
N ILE A 37 -9.37 -1.05 -7.45
CA ILE A 37 -9.42 -0.01 -6.41
C ILE A 37 -9.20 1.37 -7.00
N ALA A 38 -9.81 2.38 -6.38
CA ALA A 38 -9.70 3.78 -6.75
C ALA A 38 -8.84 4.51 -5.70
N VAL A 39 -7.56 4.65 -5.98
CA VAL A 39 -6.52 5.15 -5.07
C VAL A 39 -6.51 6.68 -5.10
N PRO A 40 -6.65 7.38 -3.96
CA PRO A 40 -6.36 8.80 -3.86
C PRO A 40 -4.90 9.06 -4.22
N THR A 41 -4.65 9.96 -5.16
CA THR A 41 -3.30 10.24 -5.68
C THR A 41 -3.13 11.73 -5.93
N VAL A 42 -1.90 12.19 -6.10
CA VAL A 42 -1.55 13.57 -6.40
C VAL A 42 -1.10 13.67 -7.86
N ALA A 43 -1.66 14.61 -8.61
CA ALA A 43 -1.25 14.91 -9.99
C ALA A 43 0.06 15.74 -10.01
N GLU A 44 0.69 15.86 -11.19
CA GLU A 44 1.93 16.63 -11.35
C GLU A 44 1.81 18.11 -10.95
N ASP A 45 0.60 18.67 -11.00
CA ASP A 45 0.31 20.05 -10.60
C ASP A 45 -0.01 20.19 -9.10
N GLY A 46 0.13 19.12 -8.31
CA GLY A 46 -0.18 19.06 -6.89
C GLY A 46 -1.67 18.85 -6.57
N THR A 47 -2.54 18.75 -7.58
CA THR A 47 -3.98 18.56 -7.34
C THR A 47 -4.29 17.13 -6.91
N MET A 48 -5.15 16.99 -5.91
CA MET A 48 -5.71 15.69 -5.53
C MET A 48 -6.57 15.11 -6.65
N THR A 49 -6.28 13.87 -7.03
CA THR A 49 -6.96 13.11 -8.06
C THR A 49 -7.17 11.66 -7.62
N THR A 50 -7.70 10.82 -8.49
CA THR A 50 -7.94 9.41 -8.23
C THR A 50 -7.41 8.56 -9.37
N THR A 51 -6.56 7.60 -9.04
CA THR A 51 -6.04 6.60 -9.97
C THR A 51 -6.75 5.27 -9.75
N LYS A 52 -7.33 4.70 -10.79
CA LYS A 52 -7.93 3.36 -10.72
C LYS A 52 -6.95 2.30 -11.21
N ILE A 53 -6.69 1.31 -10.38
CA ILE A 53 -5.81 0.18 -10.71
C ILE A 53 -6.54 -1.15 -10.49
N LEU A 54 -6.16 -2.16 -11.27
CA LEU A 54 -6.57 -3.55 -11.05
C LEU A 54 -5.39 -4.26 -10.41
N ILE A 55 -5.57 -4.83 -9.22
CA ILE A 55 -4.57 -5.66 -8.55
C ILE A 55 -5.00 -7.11 -8.71
N GLY A 56 -4.13 -7.94 -9.28
CA GLY A 56 -4.33 -9.39 -9.41
C GLY A 56 -3.32 -10.18 -8.58
N PRO A 57 -3.43 -11.53 -8.58
CA PRO A 57 -2.59 -12.40 -7.75
C PRO A 57 -1.10 -12.35 -8.07
N SER A 58 -0.76 -11.92 -9.28
CA SER A 58 0.61 -11.79 -9.78
C SER A 58 1.00 -10.34 -10.04
N SER A 59 0.23 -9.38 -9.52
CA SER A 59 0.60 -7.97 -9.60
C SER A 59 1.79 -7.71 -8.70
N GLU A 60 2.85 -7.13 -9.28
CA GLU A 60 3.99 -6.60 -8.55
C GLU A 60 3.75 -5.12 -8.26
N ILE A 61 3.93 -4.71 -7.01
CA ILE A 61 3.79 -3.32 -6.56
C ILE A 61 5.08 -2.92 -5.87
N VAL A 62 5.62 -1.76 -6.24
CA VAL A 62 6.74 -1.14 -5.53
C VAL A 62 6.22 0.12 -4.84
N VAL A 63 6.55 0.25 -3.56
CA VAL A 63 6.33 1.47 -2.79
C VAL A 63 7.70 2.03 -2.45
N ALA A 64 7.91 3.32 -2.74
CA ALA A 64 9.16 4.02 -2.46
C ALA A 64 8.86 5.37 -1.80
N ASP A 65 9.73 5.79 -0.88
CA ASP A 65 9.61 7.12 -0.28
C ASP A 65 9.73 8.20 -1.35
N ALA A 66 8.87 9.21 -1.25
CA ALA A 66 8.99 10.45 -1.99
C ALA A 66 9.53 11.54 -1.06
N ASP A 67 10.09 12.61 -1.64
CA ASP A 67 10.46 13.78 -0.84
C ASP A 67 9.22 14.31 -0.09
N GLU A 68 9.42 14.66 1.19
CA GLU A 68 8.33 15.18 2.03
C GLU A 68 7.78 16.48 1.46
N ASP A 69 6.46 16.53 1.23
CA ASP A 69 5.74 17.73 0.83
C ASP A 69 4.79 18.13 1.98
N GLU A 70 4.67 19.43 2.28
CA GLU A 70 3.84 19.96 3.38
C GLU A 70 2.31 19.80 3.16
N LEU A 71 1.89 19.10 2.11
CA LEU A 71 0.51 19.00 1.63
C LEU A 71 -0.05 17.57 1.71
N GLU A 72 0.22 16.85 2.79
CA GLU A 72 -0.43 15.55 3.00
C GLU A 72 -1.90 15.76 3.38
N VAL A 73 -2.80 15.30 2.51
CA VAL A 73 -4.24 15.24 2.78
C VAL A 73 -4.56 13.92 3.44
N GLU A 74 -5.24 13.95 4.60
CA GLU A 74 -5.67 12.73 5.27
C GLU A 74 -6.67 11.92 4.42
N ASN A 75 -6.36 10.65 4.17
CA ASN A 75 -7.18 9.72 3.41
C ASN A 75 -7.76 8.59 4.28
N GLY A 76 -8.03 8.89 5.56
CA GLY A 76 -8.40 7.91 6.58
C GLY A 76 -9.57 7.01 6.20
N GLU A 77 -10.63 7.54 5.58
CA GLU A 77 -11.78 6.72 5.17
C GLU A 77 -11.42 5.68 4.11
N PHE A 78 -10.53 6.03 3.17
CA PHE A 78 -10.03 5.09 2.17
C PHE A 78 -9.19 3.99 2.83
N VAL A 79 -8.26 4.39 3.70
CA VAL A 79 -7.36 3.47 4.41
C VAL A 79 -8.14 2.48 5.27
N GLU A 80 -9.09 2.97 6.07
CA GLU A 80 -9.94 2.13 6.91
C GLU A 80 -10.74 1.12 6.10
N ARG A 81 -11.33 1.56 4.98
CA ARG A 81 -12.10 0.70 4.08
C ARG A 81 -11.25 -0.38 3.45
N LEU A 82 -10.05 -0.01 2.98
CA LEU A 82 -9.15 -0.94 2.30
C LEU A 82 -8.59 -2.00 3.26
N ARG A 83 -8.20 -1.58 4.47
CA ARG A 83 -7.81 -2.50 5.55
C ARG A 83 -8.96 -3.39 6.01
N ALA A 84 -10.18 -2.86 6.06
CA ALA A 84 -11.37 -3.67 6.37
C ALA A 84 -11.62 -4.74 5.29
N ALA A 85 -11.45 -4.40 4.02
CA ALA A 85 -11.55 -5.35 2.92
C ALA A 85 -10.46 -6.44 3.00
N ALA A 86 -9.20 -6.06 3.27
CA ALA A 86 -8.09 -7.01 3.43
C ALA A 86 -8.40 -8.10 4.47
N ARG A 87 -8.98 -7.72 5.61
CA ARG A 87 -9.37 -8.63 6.71
C ARG A 87 -10.47 -9.64 6.34
N THR A 88 -11.14 -9.48 5.19
CA THR A 88 -12.15 -10.44 4.72
C THR A 88 -11.55 -11.65 4.00
N PHE A 89 -10.24 -11.63 3.73
CA PHE A 89 -9.56 -12.72 3.04
C PHE A 89 -8.90 -13.69 4.04
N ASP A 90 -9.01 -14.99 3.76
CA ASP A 90 -8.52 -16.10 4.61
C ASP A 90 -6.97 -16.23 4.66
N HIS A 91 -6.24 -15.30 4.04
CA HIS A 91 -4.80 -15.42 3.80
C HIS A 91 -3.96 -14.45 4.63
N PRO A 92 -2.68 -14.79 4.88
CA PRO A 92 -1.84 -14.00 5.77
C PRO A 92 -1.64 -12.59 5.24
N GLU A 93 -1.76 -11.63 6.16
CA GLU A 93 -1.36 -10.24 5.98
C GLU A 93 0.11 -10.15 5.51
N THR A 94 0.50 -8.98 4.98
CA THR A 94 1.89 -8.71 4.61
C THR A 94 2.84 -9.06 5.75
N ILE A 95 3.79 -9.94 5.49
CA ILE A 95 4.83 -10.29 6.46
C ILE A 95 5.91 -9.21 6.36
N HIS A 96 5.80 -8.18 7.20
CA HIS A 96 6.81 -7.13 7.37
C HIS A 96 8.04 -7.69 8.10
N ALA A 97 8.84 -8.50 7.41
CA ALA A 97 9.97 -9.22 7.99
C ALA A 97 11.00 -8.29 8.66
N ASP A 98 11.16 -7.10 8.14
CA ASP A 98 12.03 -6.02 8.60
C ASP A 98 11.56 -5.38 9.92
N THR A 99 10.29 -5.55 10.30
CA THR A 99 9.77 -5.06 11.59
C THR A 99 9.66 -6.16 12.63
N ARG A 100 9.93 -7.42 12.27
CA ARG A 100 9.85 -8.52 13.23
C ARG A 100 11.04 -8.52 14.19
N SER A 101 10.75 -8.40 15.48
CA SER A 101 11.74 -8.38 16.56
C SER A 101 12.62 -9.64 16.64
N ASP A 102 12.13 -10.79 16.18
CA ASP A 102 12.90 -12.03 16.14
C ASP A 102 13.90 -12.10 14.97
N LEU A 103 13.83 -11.16 14.01
CA LEU A 103 14.72 -11.07 12.85
C LEU A 103 15.60 -9.81 12.85
N THR A 104 15.24 -8.77 13.58
CA THR A 104 15.96 -7.48 13.59
C THR A 104 17.20 -7.46 14.50
N GLY A 105 17.57 -8.58 15.13
CA GLY A 105 18.76 -8.68 15.99
C GLY A 105 18.64 -8.00 17.35
N ASP A 106 17.46 -7.45 17.67
CA ASP A 106 17.14 -6.81 18.96
C ASP A 106 16.55 -7.81 19.99
N GLY A 107 16.64 -9.11 19.68
CA GLY A 107 16.32 -10.19 20.61
C GLY A 107 17.33 -10.24 21.77
N PRO A 108 16.95 -10.83 22.93
CA PRO A 108 17.82 -10.83 24.10
C PRO A 108 19.16 -11.46 23.75
N VAL A 109 20.23 -10.70 23.93
CA VAL A 109 21.61 -11.19 23.83
C VAL A 109 21.76 -12.30 24.88
N ALA A 110 22.04 -13.52 24.43
CA ALA A 110 22.23 -14.68 25.29
C ALA A 110 23.51 -14.58 26.13
#